data_AF-I0BBK2-F1
#
_entry.id   AF-I0BBK2-F1
#
_cell.length_a   1.000
_cell.length_b   1.000
_cell.length_c   1.000
_cell.angle_alpha   90.00
_cell.angle_beta   90.00
_cell.angle_gamma   90.00
#
_symmetry.space_group_name_H-M   'P 1'
#
loop_
_entity.id
_entity.type
_entity.pdbx_description
1 polymer ?
#
loop_
_entity_poly.entity_id
_entity_poly.type
_entity_poly.pdbx_seq_one_letter_code
_entity_poly.pdbx_strand_id
1 'polypeptide(L)' 'MLNSRTLNGEQRIMVELTLKEAMALASGIHFHAQPQIAAGARRKVRSKLETILLPEADKLAYQLLEV' A
#
# COMPACT_ATOMS: atom_id res chain seq x y z
N MET A 1 -4.70 5.35 22.96
CA MET A 1 -4.87 5.46 21.50
C MET A 1 -3.60 6.07 20.92
N LEU A 2 -3.03 5.46 19.87
CA LEU A 2 -1.66 5.73 19.40
C LEU A 2 -1.48 7.17 18.89
N ASN A 3 -0.77 7.97 19.68
CA ASN A 3 -0.24 9.27 19.29
C ASN A 3 0.90 9.08 18.28
N SER A 4 0.68 9.38 17.01
CA SER A 4 1.77 9.69 16.09
C SER A 4 1.80 11.20 15.87
N ARG A 5 2.42 11.92 16.84
CA ARG A 5 2.85 13.30 16.64
C ARG A 5 3.95 13.29 15.58
N THR A 6 3.62 13.66 14.34
CA THR A 6 4.64 14.00 13.34
C THR A 6 5.12 15.41 13.62
N LEU A 7 6.29 15.50 14.26
CA LEU A 7 6.95 16.76 14.61
C LEU A 7 7.54 17.53 13.40
N ASN A 8 7.26 17.16 12.13
CA ASN A 8 7.82 17.82 10.95
C ASN A 8 7.02 17.65 9.62
N GLY A 9 5.72 17.33 9.64
CA GLY A 9 4.90 17.34 8.41
C GLY A 9 5.17 16.26 7.33
N GLU A 10 6.30 15.54 7.40
CA GLU A 10 6.58 14.42 6.49
C GLU A 10 6.07 13.09 7.05
N GLN A 11 5.05 12.52 6.41
CA GLN A 11 4.59 11.17 6.69
C GLN A 11 5.36 10.16 5.83
N ARG A 12 5.98 9.16 6.47
CA ARG A 12 6.74 8.09 5.80
C ARG A 12 5.97 6.78 5.85
N ILE A 13 6.06 6.00 4.77
CA ILE A 13 5.49 4.65 4.69
C ILE A 13 6.59 3.63 4.46
N MET A 14 6.43 2.45 5.03
CA MET A 14 7.28 1.29 4.78
C MET A 14 6.45 0.22 4.07
N VAL A 15 6.97 -0.31 2.97
CA VAL A 15 6.32 -1.33 2.15
C VAL A 15 7.34 -2.43 1.86
N GLU A 16 6.98 -3.68 2.13
CA GLU A 16 7.82 -4.82 1.80
C GLU A 16 7.63 -5.21 0.33
N LEU A 17 8.73 -5.24 -0.41
CA LEU A 17 8.78 -5.56 -1.83
C LEU A 17 9.81 -6.64 -2.08
N THR A 18 9.55 -7.50 -3.05
CA THR A 18 10.59 -8.36 -3.62
C THR A 18 11.59 -7.51 -4.42
N LEU A 19 12.79 -8.03 -4.63
CA LEU A 19 13.83 -7.32 -5.38
C LEU A 19 13.34 -6.86 -6.76
N LYS A 20 12.60 -7.70 -7.49
CA LYS A 20 12.08 -7.36 -8.81
C LYS A 20 11.00 -6.28 -8.76
N GLU A 21 10.14 -6.31 -7.74
CA GLU A 21 9.14 -5.25 -7.52
C GLU A 21 9.80 -3.91 -7.19
N ALA A 22 10.83 -3.93 -6.34
CA ALA A 22 11.62 -2.73 -6.02
C ALA A 22 12.33 -2.17 -7.26
N MET A 23 12.96 -3.02 -8.08
CA MET A 23 13.57 -2.61 -9.35
C MET A 23 12.55 -2.03 -10.34
N ALA A 24 11.35 -2.62 -10.41
CA ALA A 24 10.29 -2.13 -11.28
C ALA A 24 9.81 -0.74 -10.86
N LEU A 25 9.75 -0.44 -9.56
CA LEU A 25 9.29 0.86 -9.05
C LEU A 25 10.40 1.93 -9.04
N ALA A 26 11.60 1.59 -8.56
CA ALA A 26 12.67 2.56 -8.34
C ALA A 26 13.45 2.90 -9.62
N SER A 27 13.71 1.89 -10.46
CA SER A 27 14.55 2.04 -11.66
C SER A 27 13.75 2.11 -12.94
N GLY A 28 12.42 1.96 -12.89
CA GLY A 28 11.57 1.90 -14.07
C GLY A 28 11.84 0.70 -14.97
N ILE A 29 12.41 -0.38 -14.43
CA ILE A 29 12.71 -1.59 -15.20
C ILE A 29 11.40 -2.30 -15.55
N HIS A 30 11.21 -2.54 -16.85
CA HIS A 30 10.03 -3.23 -17.37
C HIS A 30 10.34 -4.70 -17.62
N PHE A 31 9.69 -5.58 -16.85
CA PHE A 31 9.74 -7.02 -17.08
C PHE A 31 8.68 -7.40 -18.11
N HIS A 32 8.99 -7.30 -19.41
CA HIS A 32 8.02 -7.56 -20.49
C HIS A 32 7.34 -8.92 -20.41
N ALA A 33 8.07 -9.97 -20.02
CA ALA A 33 7.51 -11.31 -19.83
C ALA A 33 6.65 -11.44 -18.55
N GLN A 34 6.74 -10.48 -17.62
CA GLN A 34 6.10 -10.55 -16.30
C GLN A 34 5.53 -9.17 -15.88
N PRO A 35 4.55 -8.62 -16.61
CA PRO A 35 3.96 -7.31 -16.30
C PRO A 35 3.29 -7.26 -14.91
N GLN A 36 2.93 -8.42 -14.36
CA GLN A 36 2.36 -8.56 -13.02
C GLN A 36 3.31 -8.09 -11.90
N ILE A 37 4.63 -8.06 -12.12
CA ILE A 37 5.60 -7.60 -11.12
C ILE A 37 5.35 -6.12 -10.80
N ALA A 38 5.27 -5.28 -11.82
CA ALA A 38 5.02 -3.85 -11.64
C ALA A 38 3.60 -3.58 -11.13
N ALA A 39 2.61 -4.38 -11.54
CA ALA A 39 1.25 -4.27 -11.04
C ALA A 39 1.15 -4.67 -9.56
N GLY A 40 1.81 -5.75 -9.16
CA GLY A 40 1.89 -6.23 -7.78
C GLY A 40 2.57 -5.22 -6.86
N ALA A 41 3.71 -4.67 -7.28
CA ALA A 41 4.43 -3.64 -6.54
C ALA A 41 3.54 -2.41 -6.26
N ARG A 42 2.86 -1.90 -7.31
CA ARG A 42 1.91 -0.77 -7.19
C ARG A 42 0.73 -1.10 -6.28
N ARG A 43 0.20 -2.32 -6.36
CA ARG A 43 -0.90 -2.78 -5.49
C ARG A 43 -0.49 -2.76 -4.01
N LYS A 44 0.72 -3.23 -3.68
CA LYS A 44 1.23 -3.22 -2.30
C LYS A 44 1.35 -1.80 -1.74
N VAL A 45 1.92 -0.89 -2.53
CA VAL A 45 2.02 0.53 -2.16
C VAL A 45 0.63 1.13 -1.97
N ARG A 46 -0.28 0.90 -2.92
CA ARG A 46 -1.65 1.42 -2.85
C ARG A 46 -2.40 0.92 -1.62
N SER A 47 -2.35 -0.37 -1.33
CA SER A 47 -2.98 -0.95 -0.14
C SER A 47 -2.46 -0.31 1.14
N LYS A 48 -1.14 -0.06 1.25
CA LYS A 48 -0.58 0.62 2.42
C LYS A 48 -1.06 2.07 2.55
N LEU A 49 -1.18 2.77 1.43
CA LEU A 49 -1.73 4.13 1.39
C LEU A 49 -3.21 4.16 1.77
N GLU A 50 -4.01 3.22 1.26
CA GLU A 50 -5.43 3.08 1.58
C GLU A 50 -5.63 2.90 3.09
N THR A 51 -4.85 2.04 3.76
CA THR A 51 -4.93 1.86 5.22
C THR A 51 -4.61 3.15 6.00
N ILE A 52 -3.70 3.98 5.50
CA ILE A 52 -3.27 5.21 6.19
C ILE A 52 -4.27 6.34 5.94
N LEU A 53 -4.76 6.48 4.71
CA LEU A 53 -5.62 7.57 4.28
C LEU A 53 -7.10 7.30 4.59
N LEU A 54 -7.51 6.04 4.58
CA LEU A 54 -8.89 5.60 4.73
C LEU A 54 -9.01 4.52 5.83
N PRO A 55 -8.68 4.85 7.10
CA PRO A 55 -8.69 3.88 8.20
C PRO A 55 -10.07 3.24 8.46
N GLU A 56 -11.14 3.87 7.98
CA GLU A 56 -12.53 3.40 8.15
C GLU A 56 -13.04 2.57 6.96
N ALA A 57 -12.28 2.46 5.86
CA ALA A 57 -12.71 1.71 4.67
C ALA A 57 -12.69 0.19 4.86
N ASP A 58 -11.88 -0.33 5.79
CA ASP A 58 -11.79 -1.77 6.10
C ASP A 58 -12.88 -2.26 7.07
N LYS A 59 -13.69 -1.36 7.63
CA LYS A 59 -14.87 -1.75 8.42
C LYS A 59 -15.98 -2.12 7.45
N LEU A 60 -15.89 -3.31 6.86
CA LEU A 60 -17.08 -4.00 6.37
C LEU A 60 -18.05 -4.05 7.55
N ALA A 61 -19.10 -3.25 7.50
CA ALA A 61 -20.12 -3.20 8.54
C ALA A 61 -20.86 -4.55 8.52
N TYR A 62 -20.32 -5.53 9.23
CA TYR A 62 -20.96 -6.83 9.48
C TYR A 62 -22.37 -6.67 10.06
N GLN A 63 -22.67 -5.50 10.64
CA GLN A 63 -23.98 -5.09 11.12
C GLN A 63 -25.03 -4.89 10.00
N LEU A 64 -24.63 -4.83 8.72
CA LEU A 64 -25.54 -4.76 7.57
C LEU A 64 -25.86 -6.12 6.95
N LEU A 65 -25.26 -7.21 7.48
CA LEU A 65 -25.50 -8.59 7.06
C LEU A 65 -26.53 -9.29 7.98
N GLU A 66 -27.52 -8.57 8.50
CA GLU A 66 -28.67 -9.20 9.15
C GLU A 66 -29.48 -9.98 8.09
N VAL A 67 -29.41 -11.31 8.18
CA VAL A 67 -30.30 -12.27 7.51
C VAL A 67 -31.19 -12.89 8.56
#